data_AF-N6XB23-F1
#
_entry.id   AF-N6XB23-F1
#
_cell.length_a   1.000
_cell.length_b   1.000
_cell.length_c   1.000
_cell.angle_alpha   90.00
_cell.angle_beta   90.00
_cell.angle_gamma   90.00
#
_symmetry.space_group_name_H-M   'P 1'
#
loop_
_entity.id
_entity.type
_entity.pdbx_description
1 polymer ?
#
loop_
_entity_poly.entity_id
_entity_poly.type
_entity_poly.pdbx_seq_one_letter_code
_entity_poly.pdbx_strand_id
1 'polypeptide(L)'
;MAVEINDHEEAIIDAVRETVMEMLRDQEVEIIRRIRARIGGEQFYLPKDGRDSQRAGRDAAIRAERAAGLSIRALAKKHNISPSHVMRVLQTSAEGPAAR
;
A
#
# COMPACT_ATOMS: atom_id res chain seq x y z
N MET A 1 20.08 34.09 3.12
CA MET A 1 19.49 34.78 4.28
C MET A 1 19.16 33.70 5.29
N ALA A 2 19.96 33.57 6.36
CA ALA A 2 19.62 32.67 7.45
C ALA A 2 18.49 33.34 8.25
N VAL A 3 17.40 32.61 8.49
CA VAL A 3 16.32 33.07 9.37
C VAL A 3 16.81 32.82 10.79
N GLU A 4 17.09 33.87 11.54
CA GLU A 4 17.42 33.78 12.96
C GLU A 4 16.11 33.51 13.73
N ILE A 5 15.95 32.27 14.18
CA ILE A 5 14.83 31.84 15.01
C ILE A 5 15.18 32.22 16.45
N ASN A 6 14.31 32.96 17.12
CA ASN A 6 14.47 33.30 18.54
C ASN A 6 14.09 32.09 19.42
N ASP A 7 14.68 31.95 20.61
CA ASP A 7 14.41 30.88 21.60
C ASP A 7 12.90 30.65 21.83
N HIS A 8 12.10 31.71 21.76
CA HIS A 8 10.64 31.61 21.89
C HIS A 8 9.96 30.92 20.70
N GLU A 9 10.45 31.18 19.48
CA GLU A 9 9.96 30.54 18.26
C GLU A 9 10.41 29.07 18.21
N GLU A 10 11.60 28.76 18.72
CA GLU A 10 12.09 27.38 18.84
C GLU A 10 11.23 26.57 19.82
N ALA A 11 10.87 27.15 20.98
CA ALA A 11 9.96 26.51 21.93
C ALA A 11 8.56 26.23 21.36
N ILE A 12 8.04 27.13 20.51
CA ILE A 12 6.76 26.92 19.82
C ILE A 12 6.88 25.79 18.79
N ILE A 13 7.97 25.74 18.02
CA ILE A 13 8.22 24.69 17.04
C ILE A 13 8.28 23.32 17.71
N ASP A 14 8.95 23.22 18.86
CA ASP A 14 9.05 21.97 19.61
C ASP A 14 7.71 21.52 20.19
N ALA A 15 6.93 22.43 20.77
CA ALA A 15 5.59 22.11 21.29
C ALA A 15 4.63 21.65 20.17
N VAL A 16 4.68 22.29 19.00
CA VAL A 16 3.89 21.88 17.83
C VAL A 16 4.37 20.51 17.33
N ARG A 17 5.68 20.27 17.28
CA ARG A 17 6.23 18.97 16.88
C ARG A 17 5.77 17.86 17.82
N GLU A 18 5.83 18.09 19.13
CA GLU A 18 5.38 17.11 20.14
C GLU A 18 3.90 16.76 19.95
N THR A 19 3.05 17.79 19.81
CA THR A 19 1.61 17.62 19.57
C THR A 19 1.33 16.82 18.30
N VAL A 20 2.01 17.13 17.19
CA VAL A 20 1.86 16.40 15.92
C VAL A 20 2.28 14.93 16.08
N MET A 21 3.37 14.67 16.80
CA MET A 21 3.84 13.30 17.04
C MET A 21 2.88 12.51 17.95
N GLU A 22 2.19 13.15 18.89
CA GLU A 22 1.10 12.53 19.65
C GLU A 22 -0.08 12.18 18.75
N MET A 23 -0.54 13.11 17.92
CA MET A 23 -1.65 12.85 16.99
C MET A 23 -1.33 11.72 16.02
N LEU A 24 -0.11 11.64 15.51
CA LEU A 24 0.32 10.55 14.64
C LEU A 24 0.30 9.20 15.36
N ARG A 25 0.77 9.15 16.62
CA ARG A 25 0.71 7.93 17.45
C ARG A 25 -0.74 7.46 17.68
N ASP A 26 -1.66 8.38 17.94
CA ASP A 26 -3.08 8.04 18.10
C ASP A 26 -3.69 7.48 16.81
N GLN A 27 -3.34 8.06 15.65
CA GLN A 27 -3.78 7.57 14.35
C GLN A 27 -3.23 6.17 14.04
N GLU A 28 -1.96 5.90 14.36
CA GLU A 28 -1.37 4.56 14.21
C GLU A 28 -2.14 3.52 15.01
N VAL A 29 -2.47 3.82 16.27
CA VAL A 29 -3.26 2.93 17.13
C VAL A 29 -4.65 2.69 16.55
N GLU A 30 -5.31 3.73 16.01
CA GLU A 30 -6.62 3.59 15.38
C GLU A 30 -6.57 2.70 14.13
N ILE A 31 -5.56 2.88 13.28
CA ILE A 31 -5.35 2.05 12.08
C ILE A 31 -5.16 0.59 12.49
N ILE A 32 -4.32 0.31 13.49
CA ILE A 32 -4.10 -1.06 14.00
C ILE A 32 -5.40 -1.66 14.52
N ARG A 33 -6.20 -0.91 15.28
CA ARG A 33 -7.50 -1.37 15.79
C ARG A 33 -8.46 -1.71 14.65
N ARG A 34 -8.54 -0.86 13.61
CA ARG A 34 -9.37 -1.10 12.43
C ARG A 34 -8.94 -2.34 11.64
N ILE A 35 -7.63 -2.53 11.46
CA ILE A 35 -7.08 -3.73 10.82
C ILE A 35 -7.47 -4.96 11.64
N ARG A 36 -7.21 -4.97 12.96
CA ARG A 36 -7.55 -6.10 13.83
C ARG A 36 -9.05 -6.40 13.84
N ALA A 37 -9.92 -5.39 13.84
CA ALA A 37 -11.36 -5.59 13.78
C ALA A 37 -11.81 -6.19 12.44
N ARG A 38 -11.14 -5.85 11.33
CA ARG A 38 -11.52 -6.27 9.98
C ARG A 38 -10.98 -7.65 9.59
N ILE A 39 -9.76 -7.96 10.00
CA ILE A 39 -9.05 -9.19 9.58
C ILE A 39 -8.51 -10.00 10.76
N GLY A 40 -8.71 -9.59 12.01
CA GLY A 40 -8.22 -10.34 13.16
C GLY A 40 -9.03 -11.62 13.44
N GLY A 41 -8.45 -12.50 14.25
CA GLY A 41 -9.06 -13.79 14.64
C GLY A 41 -8.41 -15.01 13.97
N GLU A 42 -7.64 -14.78 12.91
CA GLU A 42 -6.92 -15.83 12.17
C GLU A 42 -5.42 -15.51 12.08
N GLN A 43 -4.60 -16.54 11.86
CA GLN A 43 -3.15 -16.37 11.61
C GLN A 43 -2.92 -16.09 10.12
N PHE A 44 -2.19 -15.03 9.81
CA PHE A 44 -1.85 -14.65 8.42
C PHE A 44 -0.35 -14.79 8.16
N TYR A 45 -0.01 -15.41 7.04
CA TYR A 45 1.36 -15.43 6.54
C TYR A 45 1.68 -14.09 5.87
N LEU A 46 2.69 -13.39 6.42
CA LEU A 46 3.26 -12.18 5.83
C LEU A 46 4.56 -12.56 5.08
N PRO A 47 4.61 -12.44 3.74
CA PRO A 47 5.81 -12.82 2.99
C PRO A 47 6.99 -11.90 3.33
N LYS A 48 8.13 -12.53 3.67
CA LYS A 48 9.34 -11.90 4.22
C LYS A 48 9.96 -10.80 3.34
N ASP A 49 9.75 -10.89 2.03
CA ASP A 49 10.42 -10.04 1.04
C ASP A 49 9.50 -9.01 0.37
N GLY A 50 8.18 -9.03 0.65
CA GLY A 50 7.19 -8.12 0.05
C GLY A 50 7.02 -8.20 -1.48
N ARG A 51 7.92 -8.90 -2.19
CA ARG A 51 7.92 -9.00 -3.66
C ARG A 51 6.71 -9.79 -4.19
N ASP A 52 6.35 -10.87 -3.49
CA ASP A 52 5.19 -11.68 -3.87
C ASP A 52 3.86 -10.97 -3.57
N SER A 53 3.77 -10.20 -2.48
CA SER A 53 2.57 -9.42 -2.14
C SER A 53 2.40 -8.21 -3.06
N GLN A 54 3.48 -7.51 -3.42
CA GLN A 54 3.46 -6.43 -4.42
C GLN A 54 3.01 -6.95 -5.79
N ARG A 55 3.50 -8.12 -6.20
CA ARG A 55 3.09 -8.74 -7.46
C ARG A 55 1.62 -9.14 -7.44
N ALA A 56 1.15 -9.79 -6.36
CA ALA A 56 -0.25 -10.18 -6.21
C ALA A 56 -1.20 -8.97 -6.22
N GLY A 57 -0.84 -7.89 -5.51
CA GLY A 57 -1.63 -6.65 -5.49
C GLY A 57 -1.70 -5.97 -6.85
N ARG A 58 -0.57 -5.88 -7.56
CA ARG A 58 -0.53 -5.34 -8.93
C ARG A 58 -1.34 -6.19 -9.90
N ASP A 59 -1.21 -7.51 -9.84
CA ASP A 59 -1.91 -8.43 -10.72
C ASP A 59 -3.43 -8.39 -10.45
N ALA A 60 -3.86 -8.24 -9.20
CA ALA A 60 -5.26 -8.00 -8.83
C ALA A 60 -5.79 -6.67 -9.39
N ALA A 61 -5.01 -5.59 -9.32
CA ALA A 61 -5.37 -4.30 -9.90
C ALA A 61 -5.55 -4.39 -11.44
N ILE A 62 -4.64 -5.09 -12.13
CA ILE A 62 -4.74 -5.33 -13.58
C ILE A 62 -6.04 -6.07 -13.94
N ARG A 63 -6.44 -7.08 -13.15
CA ARG A 63 -7.70 -7.82 -13.38
C ARG A 63 -8.93 -6.94 -13.12
N ALA A 64 -8.94 -6.16 -12.04
CA ALA A 64 -10.05 -5.26 -11.72
C ALA A 64 -10.25 -4.19 -12.79
N GLU A 65 -9.16 -3.59 -13.27
CA GLU A 65 -9.21 -2.59 -14.34
C GLU A 65 -9.61 -3.20 -15.69
N ARG A 66 -9.21 -4.45 -15.95
CA ARG A 66 -9.72 -5.18 -17.12
C ARG A 66 -11.22 -5.42 -17.03
N ALA A 67 -11.74 -5.78 -15.86
CA ALA A 67 -13.18 -5.92 -15.62
C ALA A 67 -13.93 -4.59 -15.78
N ALA A 68 -13.28 -3.46 -15.46
CA ALA A 68 -13.79 -2.11 -15.73
C ALA A 68 -13.71 -1.69 -17.22
N GLY A 69 -13.27 -2.58 -18.12
CA GLY A 69 -13.30 -2.37 -19.57
C GLY A 69 -12.00 -1.81 -20.16
N LEU A 70 -10.92 -1.66 -19.39
CA LEU A 70 -9.65 -1.17 -19.97
C LEU A 70 -9.08 -2.17 -20.98
N SER A 71 -8.53 -1.65 -22.07
CA SER A 71 -7.86 -2.45 -23.10
C SER A 71 -6.50 -2.94 -22.61
N ILE A 72 -6.02 -4.06 -23.17
CA ILE A 72 -4.70 -4.64 -22.83
C ILE A 72 -3.58 -3.61 -23.04
N ARG A 73 -3.67 -2.79 -24.09
CA ARG A 73 -2.66 -1.74 -24.38
C ARG A 73 -2.68 -0.61 -23.34
N ALA A 74 -3.86 -0.23 -22.87
CA ALA A 74 -4.01 0.77 -21.81
C ALA A 74 -3.45 0.24 -20.47
N LEU A 75 -3.74 -1.02 -20.13
CA LEU A 75 -3.19 -1.68 -18.94
C LEU A 75 -1.67 -1.78 -18.99
N ALA A 76 -1.11 -2.20 -20.13
CA ALA A 76 0.34 -2.30 -20.34
C ALA A 76 1.05 -0.95 -20.12
N LYS A 77 0.47 0.14 -20.66
CA LYS A 77 1.00 1.50 -20.47
C LYS A 77 0.87 1.96 -19.02
N LYS A 78 -0.28 1.74 -18.38
CA LYS A 78 -0.56 2.21 -17.01
C LYS A 78 0.32 1.51 -15.97
N HIS A 79 0.53 0.20 -16.11
CA HIS A 79 1.31 -0.62 -15.17
C HIS A 79 2.77 -0.79 -15.57
N ASN A 80 3.22 -0.10 -16.64
CA ASN A 80 4.57 -0.18 -17.19
C ASN A 80 5.08 -1.62 -17.40
N ILE A 81 4.28 -2.44 -18.07
CA ILE A 81 4.59 -3.85 -18.36
C ILE A 81 4.28 -4.17 -19.83
N SER A 82 4.85 -5.26 -20.34
CA SER A 82 4.58 -5.71 -21.70
C SER A 82 3.13 -6.22 -21.84
N PRO A 83 2.50 -6.06 -23.03
CA PRO A 83 1.18 -6.62 -23.31
C PRO A 83 1.09 -8.14 -23.05
N SER A 84 2.17 -8.87 -23.34
CA SER A 84 2.26 -10.32 -23.08
C SER A 84 2.20 -10.64 -21.58
N HIS A 85 2.76 -9.78 -20.73
CA HIS A 85 2.64 -9.92 -19.27
C HIS A 85 1.20 -9.67 -18.81
N VAL A 86 0.53 -8.64 -19.35
CA VAL A 86 -0.89 -8.39 -19.07
C VAL A 86 -1.75 -9.61 -19.44
N MET A 87 -1.55 -10.19 -20.63
CA MET A 87 -2.27 -11.40 -21.04
C MET A 87 -2.03 -12.57 -20.08
N ARG A 88 -0.79 -12.77 -19.63
CA ARG A 88 -0.46 -13.80 -18.65
C ARG A 88 -1.22 -13.60 -17.33
N VAL A 89 -1.27 -12.38 -16.81
CA VAL A 89 -2.01 -12.04 -15.57
C VAL A 89 -3.51 -12.32 -15.70
N LEU A 90 -4.07 -12.10 -16.90
CA LEU A 90 -5.49 -12.35 -17.19
C LEU A 90 -5.79 -13.84 -17.44
N GLN A 91 -4.82 -14.62 -17.93
CA GLN A 91 -4.94 -16.06 -18.17
C GLN A 91 -4.70 -16.88 -16.90
N THR A 92 -3.92 -16.38 -15.95
CA THR A 92 -3.81 -17.00 -14.63
C THR A 92 -5.11 -16.77 -13.87
N SER A 93 -6.00 -17.76 -13.95
CA SER A 93 -7.13 -17.93 -13.03
C SER A 93 -6.63 -17.76 -11.59
N ALA A 94 -7.43 -17.17 -10.71
CA ALA A 94 -7.10 -16.93 -9.31
C ALA A 94 -6.96 -18.22 -8.46
N GLU A 95 -6.58 -19.34 -9.07
CA GLU A 95 -6.18 -20.56 -8.37
C GLU A 95 -4.68 -20.45 -8.11
N GLY A 96 -4.35 -20.10 -6.87
CA GLY A 96 -2.98 -20.21 -6.36
C GLY A 96 -2.44 -21.63 -6.53
N PRO A 97 -1.11 -21.82 -6.46
CA PRO A 97 -0.54 -23.16 -6.53
C PRO A 97 -1.18 -24.02 -5.44
N ALA A 98 -1.78 -25.14 -5.85
CA ALA A 98 -2.24 -26.18 -4.93
C ALA A 98 -1.08 -26.50 -3.97
N ALA A 99 -1.32 -26.29 -2.68
CA ALA A 99 -0.38 -26.69 -1.64
C ALA A 99 -0.08 -28.20 -1.83
N ARG A 100 1.18 -28.52 -2.09
CA ARG A 100 1.71 -29.88 -1.99
C ARG A 100 2.17 -30.12 -0.56
#